data_AF-A0AAD4ZVG7-F1
#
_entry.id   AF-A0AAD4ZVG7-F1
#
_cell.length_a   1.000
_cell.length_b   1.000
_cell.length_c   1.000
_cell.angle_alpha   90.00
_cell.angle_beta   90.00
_cell.angle_gamma   90.00
#
_symmetry.space_group_name_H-M   'P 1'
#
loop_
_entity.id
_entity.type
_entity.pdbx_description
1 polymer ?
#
loop_
_entity_poly.entity_id
_entity_poly.type
_entity_poly.pdbx_seq_one_letter_code
_entity_poly.pdbx_strand_id
1 'polypeptide(L)'
;MACRHVDRLIHGARHLMAKRKGAVHLNGMLHHCSEESHGEPMPREWYQKEFPKLTKLTQLLKNVDLVDGRLVNISDGSIIMDDRIEHRMLTFKSLAREFIGSPLVQQTLKNDVVALSGGRICNQFVCFSKPNEREPMVVKTLSVVSGFLNITAQQRQSVRVTLSPQITQHRIWTGTLEEVLNGLKSELEYLDHRCPSKGTKMGQQIVASCLKFLADTSTSISYEHDCSSWTRLSPAKVTDSSGLQKWEDVLEMFNDLIDCLKNERELLLYVAKLEVLKEGLSQIKDVLTDRNIGHKEVRHQESLVQKKLTKTLGHSSKCLFTLMLYYLFGHVRDIEVDVRGGIYSSGSENDFCLCMGRIVTSDEEEMVWSGVRQLDRALGLFKFVWETAGMKGALQLQGHIWCVGAEGRTLTYRGNTFFVHGIHV
;
A
#
# COMPACT_ATOMS: atom_id res chain seq x y z
N MET A 1 21.39 -8.28 -6.94
CA MET A 1 21.40 -7.12 -6.03
C MET A 1 22.54 -7.30 -5.05
N ALA A 2 23.51 -6.38 -5.01
CA ALA A 2 24.68 -6.48 -4.16
C ALA A 2 24.54 -5.51 -2.98
N CYS A 3 24.13 -6.02 -1.82
CA CYS A 3 24.14 -5.26 -0.57
C CYS A 3 25.56 -5.33 0.01
N ARG A 4 26.35 -4.25 -0.15
CA ARG A 4 27.63 -4.13 0.57
C ARG A 4 27.37 -3.55 1.96
N HIS A 5 27.81 -4.26 2.98
CA HIS A 5 27.76 -3.81 4.36
C HIS A 5 28.71 -2.63 4.58
N VAL A 6 28.19 -1.57 5.21
CA VAL A 6 29.01 -0.59 5.91
C VAL A 6 29.16 -1.08 7.36
N ASP A 7 30.18 -1.90 7.58
CA ASP A 7 30.74 -2.07 8.91
C ASP A 7 31.67 -0.89 9.22
N ARG A 8 31.49 -0.31 10.41
CA ARG A 8 32.33 0.69 11.11
C ARG A 8 32.07 2.16 10.80
N LEU A 9 31.32 2.79 11.72
CA LEU A 9 31.75 4.06 12.33
C LEU A 9 30.95 4.43 13.60
N ILE A 10 30.95 3.56 14.63
CA ILE A 10 30.88 4.02 16.04
C ILE A 10 31.80 3.10 16.86
N HIS A 11 33.02 3.56 17.11
CA HIS A 11 33.89 2.95 18.11
C HIS A 11 33.35 3.22 19.51
N GLY A 12 33.20 2.17 20.31
CA GLY A 12 33.33 2.27 21.76
C GLY A 12 32.08 1.98 22.60
N ALA A 13 31.61 0.73 22.63
CA ALA A 13 31.25 0.05 23.87
C ALA A 13 31.10 -1.45 23.61
N ARG A 14 31.79 -2.24 24.43
CA ARG A 14 31.95 -3.70 24.30
C ARG A 14 30.61 -4.41 24.47
N HIS A 15 30.43 -5.44 23.64
CA HIS A 15 29.46 -6.50 23.85
C HIS A 15 29.56 -7.04 25.28
N LEU A 16 28.51 -6.81 26.08
CA LEU A 16 28.20 -7.59 27.26
C LEU A 16 26.81 -8.16 27.05
N MET A 17 26.76 -9.47 26.83
CA MET A 17 25.57 -10.30 27.03
C MET A 17 25.08 -10.10 28.46
N ALA A 18 24.19 -9.15 28.68
CA ALA A 18 23.50 -8.98 29.94
C ALA A 18 22.07 -9.51 29.78
N LYS A 19 21.82 -10.72 30.32
CA LYS A 19 20.46 -11.07 30.77
C LYS A 19 20.01 -9.97 31.73
N ARG A 20 19.01 -9.18 31.36
CA ARG A 20 18.32 -8.29 32.30
C ARG A 20 16.82 -8.33 32.10
N LYS A 21 16.16 -8.91 33.11
CA LYS A 21 14.85 -8.48 33.59
C LYS A 21 14.89 -6.96 33.76
N GLY A 22 13.92 -6.25 33.22
CA GLY A 22 13.83 -4.80 33.33
C GLY A 22 12.41 -4.35 33.02
N ALA A 23 11.80 -3.71 34.00
CA ALA A 23 10.42 -3.22 34.04
C ALA A 23 9.93 -2.62 32.72
N VAL A 24 8.75 -3.08 32.30
CA VAL A 24 7.91 -2.44 31.30
C VAL A 24 7.42 -1.12 31.89
N HIS A 25 8.15 -0.03 31.66
CA HIS A 25 7.57 1.31 31.78
C HIS A 25 6.76 1.58 30.50
N LEU A 26 5.49 1.15 30.55
CA LEU A 26 4.42 1.60 29.67
C LEU A 26 4.23 3.11 29.88
N ASN A 27 4.93 3.93 29.11
CA ASN A 27 4.54 5.32 28.95
C ASN A 27 3.47 5.40 27.84
N GLY A 28 2.23 5.37 28.30
CA GLY A 28 1.10 6.12 27.74
C GLY A 28 0.99 6.14 26.23
N MET A 29 0.48 5.04 25.68
CA MET A 29 -0.15 4.99 24.37
C MET A 29 -1.37 5.92 24.39
N LEU A 30 -1.23 7.17 23.97
CA LEU A 30 -2.37 8.05 23.71
C LEU A 30 -3.01 7.65 22.38
N HIS A 31 -3.65 6.48 22.38
CA HIS A 31 -4.77 6.21 21.49
C HIS A 31 -5.95 7.05 22.00
N HIS A 32 -6.15 8.24 21.44
CA HIS A 32 -7.43 8.90 21.57
C HIS A 32 -8.35 8.40 20.45
N CYS A 33 -9.18 7.41 20.79
CA CYS A 33 -10.41 7.14 20.06
C CYS A 33 -11.46 8.20 20.43
N SER A 34 -11.87 8.97 19.43
CA SER A 34 -13.25 9.46 19.19
C SER A 34 -14.10 9.84 20.41
N GLU A 35 -13.96 11.09 20.82
CA GLU A 35 -15.10 12.01 20.95
C GLU A 35 -14.74 13.28 20.15
N GLU A 36 -15.70 13.96 19.55
CA GLU A 36 -15.52 15.24 18.86
C GLU A 36 -15.10 16.33 19.86
N SER A 37 -13.90 16.22 20.43
CA SER A 37 -13.25 17.37 21.03
C SER A 37 -12.87 18.27 19.87
N HIS A 38 -13.52 19.42 19.77
CA HIS A 38 -12.96 20.57 19.07
C HIS A 38 -11.62 20.89 19.73
N GLY A 39 -10.56 20.20 19.29
CA GLY A 39 -9.24 20.29 19.89
C GLY A 39 -8.70 21.67 19.59
N GLU A 40 -8.80 22.57 20.56
CA GLU A 40 -8.08 23.84 20.52
C GLU A 40 -6.59 23.55 20.25
N PRO A 41 -5.92 24.40 19.44
CA PRO A 41 -4.49 24.26 19.22
C PRO A 41 -3.75 24.20 20.54
N MET A 42 -2.68 23.40 20.59
CA MET A 42 -1.85 23.33 21.80
C MET A 42 -1.27 24.73 22.12
N PRO A 43 -1.01 25.05 23.40
CA PRO A 43 -0.37 26.31 23.78
C PRO A 43 0.99 26.48 23.08
N ARG A 44 1.38 27.73 22.82
CA ARG A 44 2.63 28.05 22.12
C ARG A 44 3.87 27.46 22.82
N GLU A 45 3.85 27.40 24.15
CA GLU A 45 4.92 26.85 24.97
C GLU A 45 5.13 25.35 24.70
N TRP A 46 4.06 24.61 24.38
CA TRP A 46 4.14 23.20 24.02
C TRP A 46 4.92 23.01 22.72
N TYR A 47 4.58 23.79 21.68
CA TYR A 47 5.27 23.72 20.39
C TYR A 47 6.77 24.04 20.54
N GLN A 48 7.12 25.08 21.29
CA GLN A 48 8.52 25.44 21.56
C GLN A 48 9.28 24.34 22.31
N LYS A 49 8.63 23.65 23.24
CA LYS A 49 9.23 22.56 24.03
C LYS A 49 9.41 21.27 23.23
N GLU A 50 8.45 20.93 22.37
CA GLU A 50 8.43 19.66 21.65
C GLU A 50 9.18 19.71 20.31
N PHE A 51 9.33 20.89 19.70
CA PHE A 51 10.03 21.03 18.41
C PHE A 51 11.46 20.52 18.40
N PRO A 52 12.30 20.75 19.44
CA PRO A 52 13.64 20.14 19.50
C PRO A 52 13.62 18.62 19.44
N LYS A 53 12.57 17.96 19.97
CA LYS A 53 12.41 16.51 19.86
C LYS A 53 12.09 16.10 18.43
N LEU A 54 11.22 16.85 17.75
CA LEU A 54 10.90 16.63 16.34
C LEU A 54 12.16 16.77 15.47
N THR A 55 12.92 17.86 15.62
CA THR A 55 14.19 18.09 14.89
C THR A 55 15.20 16.97 15.14
N LYS A 56 15.32 16.51 16.40
CA LYS A 56 16.20 15.38 16.74
C LYS A 56 15.76 14.08 16.05
N LEU A 57 14.45 13.83 15.96
CA LEU A 57 13.93 12.66 15.26
C LEU A 57 14.18 12.75 13.75
N THR A 58 14.02 13.92 13.13
CA THR A 58 14.37 14.17 11.73
C THR A 58 15.82 13.77 11.44
N GLN A 59 16.76 14.17 12.30
CA GLN A 59 18.18 13.82 12.15
C GLN A 59 18.44 12.32 12.32
N LEU A 60 17.80 11.68 13.30
CA LEU A 60 17.97 10.25 13.59
C LEU A 60 17.34 9.33 12.54
N LEU A 61 16.30 9.81 11.86
CA LEU A 61 15.53 9.08 10.85
C LEU A 61 15.85 9.57 9.44
N LYS A 62 17.00 10.24 9.25
CA LYS A 62 17.37 10.79 7.95
C LYS A 62 17.32 9.69 6.89
N ASN A 63 16.59 9.96 5.81
CA ASN A 63 16.37 9.08 4.66
C ASN A 63 15.66 7.76 4.99
N VAL A 64 14.92 7.70 6.10
CA VAL A 64 14.11 6.55 6.47
C VAL A 64 12.63 6.92 6.33
N ASP A 65 11.82 6.08 5.70
CA ASP A 65 10.35 6.26 5.64
C ASP A 65 9.60 4.94 5.81
N LEU A 66 8.32 5.04 6.15
CA LEU A 66 7.36 3.93 6.01
C LEU A 66 6.83 3.91 4.58
N VAL A 67 7.29 2.94 3.80
CA VAL A 67 6.89 2.70 2.42
C VAL A 67 6.15 1.38 2.34
N ASP A 68 4.90 1.42 1.88
CA ASP A 68 4.10 0.21 1.65
C ASP A 68 4.01 -0.73 2.88
N GLY A 69 3.89 -0.16 4.09
CA GLY A 69 3.85 -0.90 5.36
C GLY A 69 5.20 -1.35 5.91
N ARG A 70 6.32 -0.97 5.29
CA ARG A 70 7.67 -1.31 5.75
C ARG A 70 8.51 -0.08 6.01
N LEU A 71 9.39 -0.17 6.99
CA LEU A 71 10.41 0.84 7.19
C LEU A 71 11.54 0.62 6.18
N VAL A 72 11.88 1.65 5.41
CA VAL A 72 12.83 1.57 4.29
C VAL A 72 13.80 2.73 4.35
N ASN A 73 15.08 2.46 4.13
CA ASN A 73 16.06 3.48 3.78
C ASN A 73 15.87 3.87 2.33
N ILE A 74 15.44 5.10 2.07
CA ILE A 74 15.10 5.58 0.73
C ILE A 74 16.33 5.66 -0.19
N SER A 75 17.51 5.92 0.38
CA SER A 75 18.76 6.08 -0.39
C SER A 75 19.18 4.81 -1.14
N ASP A 76 18.96 3.65 -0.53
CA ASP A 76 19.40 2.35 -1.09
C ASP A 76 18.26 1.32 -1.24
N GLY A 77 17.06 1.66 -0.80
CA GLY A 77 15.88 0.81 -0.83
C GLY A 77 15.89 -0.32 0.19
N SER A 78 16.84 -0.35 1.13
CA SER A 78 16.95 -1.45 2.10
C SER A 78 15.84 -1.40 3.15
N ILE A 79 15.32 -2.57 3.51
CA ILE A 79 14.28 -2.72 4.55
C ILE A 79 14.95 -2.68 5.92
N ILE A 80 14.37 -1.91 6.84
CA ILE A 80 14.84 -1.75 8.22
C ILE A 80 13.89 -2.51 9.15
N MET A 81 14.42 -3.52 9.82
CA MET A 81 13.68 -4.34 10.80
C MET A 81 14.20 -4.05 12.22
N ASP A 82 13.87 -2.88 12.74
CA ASP A 82 14.26 -2.45 14.09
C ASP A 82 13.10 -1.72 14.79
N ASP A 83 12.56 -2.34 15.84
CA ASP A 83 11.40 -1.88 16.63
C ASP A 83 11.61 -0.49 17.21
N ARG A 84 12.87 -0.17 17.54
CA ARG A 84 13.22 1.13 18.10
C ARG A 84 13.17 2.19 17.01
N ILE A 85 13.61 1.88 15.80
CA ILE A 85 13.52 2.81 14.67
C ILE A 85 12.06 2.93 14.21
N GLU A 86 11.31 1.84 14.16
CA GLU A 86 9.87 1.83 13.88
C GLU A 86 9.11 2.70 14.89
N HIS A 87 9.35 2.53 16.20
CA HIS A 87 8.73 3.34 17.23
C HIS A 87 9.11 4.82 17.12
N ARG A 88 10.36 5.13 16.78
CA ARG A 88 10.81 6.51 16.52
C ARG A 88 10.09 7.11 15.30
N MET A 89 9.91 6.34 14.24
CA MET A 89 9.19 6.77 13.04
C MET A 89 7.73 7.07 13.34
N LEU A 90 7.04 6.19 14.07
CA LEU A 90 5.67 6.42 14.53
C LEU A 90 5.56 7.68 15.40
N THR A 91 6.51 7.87 16.33
CA THR A 91 6.60 9.07 17.18
C THR A 91 6.82 10.32 16.34
N PHE A 92 7.74 10.27 15.37
CA PHE A 92 8.03 11.37 14.45
C PHE A 92 6.80 11.78 13.66
N LYS A 93 6.13 10.83 12.97
CA LYS A 93 4.92 11.12 12.20
C LYS A 93 3.79 11.64 13.08
N SER A 94 3.65 11.11 14.31
CA SER A 94 2.65 11.60 15.26
C SER A 94 2.91 13.04 15.72
N LEU A 95 4.14 13.37 16.08
CA LEU A 95 4.50 14.73 16.45
C LEU A 95 4.32 15.68 15.26
N ALA A 96 4.82 15.31 14.08
CA ALA A 96 4.69 16.12 12.88
C ALA A 96 3.23 16.48 12.55
N ARG A 97 2.28 15.54 12.72
CA ARG A 97 0.85 15.83 12.58
C ARG A 97 0.35 16.93 13.52
N GLU A 98 0.80 16.97 14.78
CA GLU A 98 0.44 18.04 15.70
C GLU A 98 0.98 19.40 15.25
N PHE A 99 2.21 19.44 14.72
CA PHE A 99 2.81 20.67 14.20
C PHE A 99 2.17 21.15 12.90
N ILE A 100 1.69 20.24 12.03
CA ILE A 100 0.92 20.62 10.84
C ILE A 100 -0.32 21.44 11.24
N GLY A 101 -0.94 21.11 12.37
CA GLY A 101 -2.07 21.87 12.92
C GLY A 101 -1.71 23.16 13.64
N SER A 102 -0.42 23.49 13.80
CA SER A 102 -0.01 24.68 14.54
C SER A 102 -0.42 25.98 13.82
N PRO A 103 -0.73 27.07 14.57
CA PRO A 103 -1.15 28.33 13.96
C PRO A 103 -0.14 28.89 12.94
N LEU A 104 1.17 28.76 13.22
CA LEU A 104 2.22 29.24 12.33
C LEU A 104 2.24 28.45 11.02
N VAL A 105 2.23 27.12 11.08
CA VAL A 105 2.25 26.28 9.88
C VAL A 105 0.97 26.48 9.06
N GLN A 106 -0.18 26.62 9.71
CA GLN A 106 -1.46 26.89 9.03
C GLN A 106 -1.47 28.29 8.37
N GLN A 107 -0.82 29.28 8.98
CA GLN A 107 -0.65 30.60 8.39
C GLN A 107 0.28 30.56 7.16
N THR A 108 1.41 29.84 7.26
CA THR A 108 2.33 29.64 6.13
C THR A 108 1.65 28.91 4.99
N LEU A 109 0.94 27.80 5.28
CA LEU A 109 0.15 27.05 4.31
C LEU A 109 -0.84 27.96 3.55
N LYS A 110 -1.56 28.82 4.28
CA LYS A 110 -2.49 29.78 3.69
C LYS A 110 -1.79 30.76 2.74
N ASN A 111 -0.62 31.27 3.13
CA ASN A 111 0.15 32.20 2.31
C ASN A 111 0.72 31.52 1.06
N ASP A 112 1.27 30.32 1.22
CA ASP A 112 1.92 29.56 0.13
C ASP A 112 0.89 29.13 -0.91
N VAL A 113 -0.28 28.64 -0.50
CA VAL A 113 -1.36 28.29 -1.43
C VAL A 113 -1.82 29.53 -2.21
N VAL A 114 -1.96 30.68 -1.54
CA VAL A 114 -2.35 31.94 -2.22
C VAL A 114 -1.28 32.39 -3.23
N ALA A 115 -0.01 32.32 -2.87
CA ALA A 115 1.10 32.74 -3.73
C ALA A 115 1.31 31.80 -4.92
N LEU A 116 1.25 30.49 -4.69
CA LEU A 116 1.59 29.45 -5.67
C LEU A 116 0.44 29.13 -6.64
N SER A 117 -0.80 29.50 -6.31
CA SER A 117 -1.96 29.35 -7.20
C SER A 117 -2.16 30.50 -8.21
N GLY A 118 -1.24 31.48 -8.28
CA GLY A 118 -1.25 32.52 -9.32
C GLY A 118 -2.55 33.34 -9.40
N GLY A 119 -3.28 33.47 -8.28
CA GLY A 119 -4.57 34.17 -8.21
C GLY A 119 -5.74 33.49 -8.93
N ARG A 120 -5.56 32.32 -9.55
CA ARG A 120 -6.65 31.57 -10.20
C ARG A 120 -7.17 30.48 -9.26
N ILE A 121 -8.13 30.89 -8.46
CA ILE A 121 -9.15 30.07 -7.76
C ILE A 121 -8.61 28.98 -6.84
N CYS A 122 -8.54 29.31 -5.54
CA CYS A 122 -9.27 28.56 -4.52
C CYS A 122 -9.52 29.53 -3.35
N ASN A 123 -10.77 29.97 -3.16
CA ASN A 123 -11.14 30.85 -2.05
C ASN A 123 -10.74 30.22 -0.71
N GLN A 124 -9.75 30.76 -0.02
CA GLN A 124 -9.59 30.65 1.45
C GLN A 124 -9.67 29.22 2.04
N PHE A 125 -9.21 28.17 1.35
CA PHE A 125 -9.24 26.81 1.89
C PHE A 125 -8.06 26.57 2.83
N VAL A 126 -8.37 26.41 4.11
CA VAL A 126 -7.41 25.98 5.13
C VAL A 126 -7.54 24.47 5.29
N CYS A 127 -6.79 23.70 4.50
CA CYS A 127 -6.72 22.25 4.61
C CYS A 127 -5.85 21.83 5.81
N PHE A 128 -6.16 20.66 6.40
CA PHE A 128 -5.47 20.10 7.56
C PHE A 128 -5.58 20.91 8.85
N SER A 129 -6.52 21.86 8.93
CA SER A 129 -6.75 22.67 10.13
C SER A 129 -7.46 21.90 11.24
N LYS A 130 -8.28 20.90 10.88
CA LYS A 130 -9.01 20.09 11.83
C LYS A 130 -8.18 18.87 12.28
N PRO A 131 -8.23 18.46 13.56
CA PRO A 131 -7.53 17.27 14.03
C PRO A 131 -7.87 16.01 13.23
N ASN A 132 -9.14 15.83 12.88
CA ASN A 132 -9.59 14.67 12.11
C ASN A 132 -8.96 14.61 10.71
N GLU A 133 -8.71 15.73 10.03
CA GLU A 133 -8.03 15.78 8.73
C GLU A 133 -6.56 15.36 8.84
N ARG A 134 -5.96 15.50 10.02
CA ARG A 134 -4.55 15.18 10.23
C ARG A 134 -4.30 13.72 10.57
N GLU A 135 -5.33 12.95 10.90
CA GLU A 135 -5.18 11.53 11.23
C GLU A 135 -4.57 10.71 10.08
N PRO A 136 -3.73 9.70 10.39
CA PRO A 136 -3.23 8.78 9.38
C PRO A 136 -4.35 7.87 8.88
N MET A 137 -4.21 7.39 7.64
CA MET A 137 -5.17 6.48 7.02
C MET A 137 -4.44 5.36 6.28
N VAL A 138 -4.82 4.11 6.56
CA VAL A 138 -4.38 2.93 5.82
C VAL A 138 -5.56 2.38 5.03
N VAL A 139 -5.43 2.33 3.72
CA VAL A 139 -6.52 1.96 2.81
C VAL A 139 -6.41 0.48 2.48
N LYS A 140 -7.23 -0.34 3.17
CA LYS A 140 -7.21 -1.81 3.04
C LYS A 140 -8.40 -2.38 2.27
N THR A 141 -9.44 -1.59 2.03
CA THR A 141 -10.68 -2.00 1.37
C THR A 141 -11.31 -0.83 0.62
N LEU A 142 -12.20 -1.12 -0.34
CA LEU A 142 -13.04 -0.09 -0.96
C LEU A 142 -13.92 0.61 0.08
N SER A 143 -14.35 -0.07 1.14
CA SER A 143 -15.17 0.53 2.21
C SER A 143 -14.50 1.70 2.92
N VAL A 144 -13.17 1.69 3.04
CA VAL A 144 -12.42 2.84 3.58
C VAL A 144 -12.50 4.05 2.63
N VAL A 145 -12.22 3.82 1.33
CA VAL A 145 -12.31 4.87 0.30
C VAL A 145 -13.73 5.42 0.21
N SER A 146 -14.72 4.53 0.16
CA SER A 146 -16.12 4.87 0.04
C SER A 146 -16.67 5.61 1.26
N GLY A 147 -16.16 5.29 2.46
CA GLY A 147 -16.47 6.02 3.68
C GLY A 147 -15.92 7.44 3.65
N PHE A 148 -14.66 7.60 3.23
CA PHE A 148 -14.01 8.91 3.14
C PHE A 148 -14.65 9.81 2.06
N LEU A 149 -14.94 9.25 0.88
CA LEU A 149 -15.59 9.98 -0.22
C LEU A 149 -17.09 10.21 0.01
N ASN A 150 -17.66 9.73 1.13
CA ASN A 150 -19.09 9.78 1.45
C ASN A 150 -19.99 9.22 0.33
N ILE A 151 -19.54 8.19 -0.39
CA ILE A 151 -20.37 7.60 -1.45
C ILE A 151 -21.49 6.75 -0.86
N THR A 152 -22.69 6.88 -1.44
CA THR A 152 -23.91 6.21 -1.01
C THR A 152 -23.86 4.70 -1.26
N ALA A 153 -24.73 3.93 -0.60
CA ALA A 153 -24.84 2.48 -0.84
C ALA A 153 -25.13 2.13 -2.32
N GLN A 154 -25.96 2.93 -2.99
CA GLN A 154 -26.26 2.76 -4.42
C GLN A 154 -25.01 2.99 -5.28
N GLN A 155 -24.22 4.02 -4.98
CA GLN A 155 -22.96 4.28 -5.69
C GLN A 155 -21.91 3.21 -5.42
N ARG A 156 -21.80 2.70 -4.18
CA ARG A 156 -20.94 1.54 -3.86
C ARG A 156 -21.30 0.33 -4.71
N GLN A 157 -22.59 0.07 -4.90
CA GLN A 157 -23.05 -1.02 -5.76
C GLN A 157 -22.74 -0.74 -7.24
N SER A 158 -22.87 0.51 -7.70
CA SER A 158 -22.48 0.92 -9.05
C SER A 158 -20.97 0.68 -9.30
N VAL A 159 -20.12 1.17 -8.39
CA VAL A 159 -18.67 0.94 -8.40
C VAL A 159 -18.37 -0.55 -8.49
N ARG A 160 -19.00 -1.34 -7.62
CA ARG A 160 -18.80 -2.79 -7.61
C ARG A 160 -19.19 -3.43 -8.94
N VAL A 161 -20.38 -3.15 -9.47
CA VAL A 161 -20.87 -3.77 -10.71
C VAL A 161 -20.00 -3.39 -11.92
N THR A 162 -19.51 -2.15 -11.97
CA THR A 162 -18.64 -1.67 -13.05
C THR A 162 -17.23 -2.25 -12.96
N LEU A 163 -16.65 -2.33 -11.76
CA LEU A 163 -15.25 -2.76 -11.58
C LEU A 163 -15.06 -4.27 -11.49
N SER A 164 -15.94 -4.96 -10.77
CA SER A 164 -15.73 -6.38 -10.42
C SER A 164 -15.46 -7.26 -11.65
N PRO A 165 -16.18 -7.13 -12.77
CA PRO A 165 -15.89 -7.93 -13.96
C PRO A 165 -14.50 -7.64 -14.55
N GLN A 166 -13.98 -6.42 -14.43
CA GLN A 166 -12.67 -6.04 -14.97
C GLN A 166 -11.54 -6.55 -14.06
N ILE A 167 -11.67 -6.36 -12.75
CA ILE A 167 -10.62 -6.69 -11.78
C ILE A 167 -10.59 -8.18 -11.39
N THR A 168 -11.63 -8.95 -11.68
CA THR A 168 -11.67 -10.40 -11.43
C THR A 168 -11.35 -11.24 -12.67
N GLN A 169 -10.91 -10.63 -13.76
CA GLN A 169 -10.44 -11.35 -14.94
C GLN A 169 -9.33 -12.34 -14.56
N HIS A 170 -9.30 -13.49 -15.22
CA HIS A 170 -8.33 -14.55 -14.94
C HIS A 170 -6.87 -14.04 -14.98
N ARG A 171 -6.51 -13.17 -15.92
CA ARG A 171 -5.18 -12.52 -16.00
C ARG A 171 -4.85 -11.61 -14.81
N ILE A 172 -5.85 -10.93 -14.24
CA ILE A 172 -5.64 -10.04 -13.09
C ILE A 172 -5.50 -10.89 -11.84
N TRP A 173 -6.32 -11.94 -11.71
CA TRP A 173 -6.21 -12.93 -10.64
C TRP A 173 -4.83 -13.60 -10.60
N THR A 174 -4.43 -14.22 -11.71
CA THR A 174 -3.13 -14.91 -11.84
C THR A 174 -1.96 -13.95 -11.65
N GLY A 175 -1.98 -12.79 -12.32
CA GLY A 175 -0.94 -11.78 -12.16
C GLY A 175 -0.82 -11.24 -10.72
N THR A 176 -1.94 -11.11 -10.00
CA THR A 176 -1.91 -10.72 -8.58
C THR A 176 -1.22 -11.78 -7.73
N LEU A 177 -1.54 -13.07 -7.94
CA LEU A 177 -0.88 -14.17 -7.24
C LEU A 177 0.62 -14.20 -7.55
N GLU A 178 0.99 -14.04 -8.83
CA GLU A 178 2.38 -14.00 -9.27
C GLU A 178 3.15 -12.85 -8.63
N GLU A 179 2.59 -11.63 -8.58
CA GLU A 179 3.23 -10.47 -7.94
C GLU A 179 3.53 -10.72 -6.45
N VAL A 180 2.57 -11.29 -5.72
CA VAL A 180 2.75 -11.61 -4.29
C VAL A 180 3.79 -12.70 -4.09
N LEU A 181 3.71 -13.78 -4.88
CA LEU A 181 4.61 -14.92 -4.79
C LEU A 181 6.04 -14.57 -5.23
N ASN A 182 6.23 -13.76 -6.27
CA ASN A 182 7.56 -13.30 -6.70
C ASN A 182 8.19 -12.34 -5.70
N GLY A 183 7.39 -11.44 -5.11
CA GLY A 183 7.85 -10.62 -3.99
C GLY A 183 8.31 -11.48 -2.81
N LEU A 184 7.48 -12.43 -2.40
CA LEU A 184 7.81 -13.36 -1.31
C LEU A 184 9.02 -14.24 -1.63
N LYS A 185 9.16 -14.73 -2.88
CA LYS A 185 10.32 -15.49 -3.34
C LYS A 185 11.61 -14.70 -3.13
N SER A 186 11.61 -13.42 -3.51
CA SER A 186 12.78 -12.55 -3.39
C SER A 186 13.20 -12.36 -1.93
N GLU A 187 12.24 -12.18 -1.02
CA GLU A 187 12.52 -12.10 0.42
C GLU A 187 13.01 -13.42 1.01
N LEU A 188 12.41 -14.53 0.60
CA LEU A 188 12.82 -15.86 1.07
C LEU A 188 14.22 -16.22 0.59
N GLU A 189 14.58 -15.87 -0.65
CA GLU A 189 15.95 -16.01 -1.15
C GLU A 189 16.90 -15.18 -0.29
N TYR A 190 16.59 -13.90 -0.02
CA TYR A 190 17.41 -13.06 0.84
C TYR A 190 17.60 -13.65 2.25
N LEU A 191 16.51 -14.13 2.87
CA LEU A 191 16.53 -14.74 4.20
C LEU A 191 17.34 -16.03 4.25
N ASP A 192 17.24 -16.89 3.23
CA ASP A 192 17.99 -18.15 3.19
C ASP A 192 19.51 -17.92 3.12
N HIS A 193 19.95 -16.86 2.45
CA HIS A 193 21.37 -16.46 2.44
C HIS A 193 21.85 -15.94 3.81
N ARG A 194 20.96 -15.28 4.57
CA ARG A 194 21.30 -14.60 5.82
C ARG A 194 21.19 -15.53 7.04
N CYS A 195 20.07 -16.21 7.18
CA CYS A 195 19.73 -17.08 8.31
C CYS A 195 18.74 -18.17 7.85
N PRO A 196 19.23 -19.27 7.25
CA PRO A 196 18.37 -20.31 6.71
C PRO A 196 17.57 -20.99 7.82
N SER A 197 16.25 -20.98 7.71
CA SER A 197 15.34 -21.68 8.62
C SER A 197 14.65 -22.84 7.91
N LYS A 198 14.10 -23.79 8.67
CA LYS A 198 13.26 -24.86 8.09
C LYS A 198 12.05 -24.26 7.38
N GLY A 199 11.46 -23.22 7.96
CA GLY A 199 10.31 -22.50 7.43
C GLY A 199 10.64 -21.78 6.12
N THR A 200 11.78 -21.09 6.03
CA THR A 200 12.17 -20.39 4.80
C THR A 200 12.43 -21.35 3.64
N LYS A 201 13.10 -22.49 3.88
CA LYS A 201 13.35 -23.51 2.85
C LYS A 201 12.08 -24.18 2.35
N MET A 202 11.17 -24.55 3.26
CA MET A 202 9.86 -25.09 2.87
C MET A 202 9.05 -24.04 2.10
N GLY A 203 9.04 -22.79 2.59
CA GLY A 203 8.39 -21.68 1.92
C GLY A 203 8.88 -21.48 0.48
N GLN A 204 10.19 -21.55 0.23
CA GLN A 204 10.76 -21.45 -1.11
C GLN A 204 10.24 -22.56 -2.04
N GLN A 205 10.20 -23.81 -1.56
CA GLN A 205 9.70 -24.94 -2.34
C GLN A 205 8.22 -24.79 -2.69
N ILE A 206 7.41 -24.34 -1.72
CA ILE A 206 5.98 -24.12 -1.92
C ILE A 206 5.76 -22.97 -2.91
N VAL A 207 6.46 -21.84 -2.73
CA VAL A 207 6.38 -20.68 -3.65
C VAL A 207 6.77 -21.06 -5.07
N ALA A 208 7.86 -21.82 -5.25
CA ALA A 208 8.27 -22.32 -6.55
C ALA A 208 7.21 -23.22 -7.20
N SER A 209 6.55 -24.05 -6.41
CA SER A 209 5.47 -24.93 -6.87
C SER A 209 4.23 -24.14 -7.30
N CYS A 210 3.81 -23.13 -6.51
CA CYS A 210 2.73 -22.21 -6.87
C CYS A 210 3.05 -21.43 -8.16
N LEU A 211 4.27 -20.88 -8.29
CA LEU A 211 4.67 -20.14 -9.48
C LEU A 211 4.72 -21.04 -10.72
N LYS A 212 5.18 -22.28 -10.59
CA LYS A 212 5.15 -23.27 -11.67
C LYS A 212 3.71 -23.55 -12.11
N PHE A 213 2.79 -23.74 -11.16
CA PHE A 213 1.36 -23.92 -11.44
C PHE A 213 0.77 -22.74 -12.24
N LEU A 214 1.10 -21.51 -11.86
CA LEU A 214 0.63 -20.29 -12.54
C LEU A 214 1.21 -20.16 -13.94
N ALA A 215 2.52 -20.35 -14.10
CA ALA A 215 3.19 -20.31 -15.40
C ALA A 215 2.60 -21.35 -16.37
N ASP A 216 2.33 -22.54 -15.86
CA ASP A 216 1.73 -23.60 -16.64
C ASP A 216 0.28 -23.28 -17.07
N THR A 217 -0.44 -22.48 -16.29
CA THR A 217 -1.78 -21.99 -16.62
C THR A 217 -1.73 -20.86 -17.67
N SER A 218 -0.70 -20.00 -17.65
CA SER A 218 -0.56 -18.85 -18.55
C SER A 218 0.04 -19.19 -19.92
N THR A 219 0.89 -20.21 -20.02
CA THR A 219 1.56 -20.63 -21.28
C THR A 219 0.57 -21.16 -22.35
N SER A 220 -0.68 -21.44 -21.97
CA SER A 220 -1.79 -21.70 -22.90
C SER A 220 -2.09 -20.52 -23.85
N ILE A 221 -1.70 -19.31 -23.47
CA ILE A 221 -2.06 -18.05 -24.16
C ILE A 221 -0.93 -17.57 -25.09
N SER A 222 0.34 -17.97 -24.88
CA SER A 222 1.45 -17.44 -25.70
C SER A 222 1.54 -18.03 -27.11
N TYR A 223 0.78 -19.08 -27.43
CA TYR A 223 0.69 -19.65 -28.78
C TYR A 223 -0.30 -18.89 -29.69
N GLU A 224 -0.80 -17.74 -29.25
CA GLU A 224 -1.94 -17.05 -29.86
C GLU A 224 -1.56 -15.96 -30.89
N HIS A 225 -0.34 -15.95 -31.47
CA HIS A 225 -0.06 -15.04 -32.58
C HIS A 225 0.08 -15.65 -33.99
N ASP A 226 0.28 -16.97 -34.16
CA ASP A 226 0.58 -17.52 -35.50
C ASP A 226 -0.06 -18.90 -35.87
N CYS A 227 -1.02 -19.45 -35.12
CA CYS A 227 -1.63 -20.73 -35.53
C CYS A 227 -3.16 -20.80 -35.39
N SER A 228 -3.81 -20.85 -36.56
CA SER A 228 -5.23 -21.13 -36.73
C SER A 228 -5.60 -22.51 -36.17
N SER A 229 -6.72 -22.56 -35.44
CA SER A 229 -7.16 -23.63 -34.54
C SER A 229 -7.59 -24.95 -35.20
N TRP A 230 -7.43 -25.12 -36.50
CA TRP A 230 -7.91 -26.30 -37.26
C TRP A 230 -6.79 -27.27 -37.68
N THR A 231 -5.53 -27.00 -37.35
CA THR A 231 -4.38 -27.87 -37.69
C THR A 231 -3.71 -28.55 -36.49
N ARG A 232 -4.24 -28.40 -35.26
CA ARG A 232 -3.64 -29.06 -34.09
C ARG A 232 -3.91 -30.57 -34.11
N LEU A 233 -2.85 -31.36 -34.27
CA LEU A 233 -2.82 -32.78 -33.90
C LEU A 233 -3.10 -32.90 -32.39
N SER A 234 -3.91 -33.91 -32.02
CA SER A 234 -4.18 -34.22 -30.61
C SER A 234 -2.85 -34.43 -29.86
N PRO A 235 -2.69 -33.89 -28.63
CA PRO A 235 -1.52 -34.18 -27.82
C PRO A 235 -1.39 -35.70 -27.68
N ALA A 236 -0.19 -36.23 -27.94
CA ALA A 236 0.08 -37.63 -27.69
C ALA A 236 -0.24 -37.93 -26.22
N LYS A 237 -0.96 -39.03 -25.96
CA LYS A 237 -1.30 -39.51 -24.61
C LYS A 237 0.00 -39.72 -23.82
N VAL A 238 0.42 -38.71 -23.08
CA VAL A 238 1.33 -38.88 -21.96
C VAL A 238 0.48 -39.51 -20.87
N THR A 239 0.61 -40.83 -20.77
CA THR A 239 0.05 -41.60 -19.66
C THR A 239 1.08 -41.49 -18.57
N ASP A 240 0.88 -40.57 -17.63
CA ASP A 240 1.30 -40.71 -16.24
C ASP A 240 0.53 -39.68 -15.39
N SER A 241 0.08 -40.16 -14.25
CA SER A 241 -0.88 -39.55 -13.35
C SER A 241 -0.47 -38.17 -12.82
N SER A 242 -1.23 -37.15 -13.16
CA SER A 242 -1.62 -36.14 -12.17
C SER A 242 -3.13 -35.99 -12.27
N GLY A 243 -3.86 -36.16 -11.17
CA GLY A 243 -5.30 -35.88 -11.13
C GLY A 243 -5.61 -34.49 -11.69
N LEU A 244 -6.88 -34.24 -12.05
CA LEU A 244 -7.31 -32.91 -12.47
C LEU A 244 -6.78 -31.88 -11.48
N GLN A 245 -5.84 -31.04 -11.93
CA GLN A 245 -5.31 -29.95 -11.13
C GLN A 245 -6.45 -28.98 -10.87
N LYS A 246 -6.61 -28.60 -9.61
CA LYS A 246 -7.65 -27.67 -9.16
C LYS A 246 -7.00 -26.47 -8.49
N TRP A 247 -7.76 -25.38 -8.40
CA TRP A 247 -7.39 -24.27 -7.53
C TRP A 247 -7.35 -24.65 -6.04
N GLU A 248 -7.99 -25.76 -5.66
CA GLU A 248 -7.88 -26.38 -4.33
C GLU A 248 -6.43 -26.72 -3.96
N ASP A 249 -5.63 -27.25 -4.89
CA ASP A 249 -4.22 -27.58 -4.65
C ASP A 249 -3.41 -26.33 -4.30
N VAL A 250 -3.69 -25.20 -4.96
CA VAL A 250 -3.06 -23.90 -4.67
C VAL A 250 -3.50 -23.35 -3.32
N LEU A 251 -4.76 -23.55 -2.95
CA LEU A 251 -5.27 -23.15 -1.64
C LEU A 251 -4.58 -23.91 -0.51
N GLU A 252 -4.38 -25.23 -0.67
CA GLU A 252 -3.63 -26.05 0.29
C GLU A 252 -2.18 -25.57 0.41
N MET A 253 -1.50 -25.35 -0.71
CA MET A 253 -0.15 -24.77 -0.72
C MET A 253 -0.10 -23.41 -0.02
N PHE A 254 -1.12 -22.55 -0.16
CA PHE A 254 -1.19 -21.28 0.55
C PHE A 254 -1.33 -21.47 2.07
N ASN A 255 -2.11 -22.43 2.53
CA ASN A 255 -2.23 -22.74 3.96
C ASN A 255 -0.89 -23.20 4.54
N ASP A 256 -0.23 -24.15 3.86
CA ASP A 256 1.09 -24.64 4.27
C ASP A 256 2.13 -23.52 4.27
N LEU A 257 2.11 -22.65 3.26
CA LEU A 257 3.02 -21.51 3.16
C LEU A 257 2.82 -20.53 4.31
N ILE A 258 1.58 -20.19 4.66
CA ILE A 258 1.27 -19.33 5.80
C ILE A 258 1.76 -19.98 7.10
N ASP A 259 1.49 -21.26 7.29
CA ASP A 259 1.90 -21.98 8.51
C ASP A 259 3.42 -22.08 8.65
N CYS A 260 4.15 -22.22 7.54
CA CYS A 260 5.62 -22.21 7.52
C CYS A 260 6.20 -20.84 7.89
N LEU A 261 5.53 -19.75 7.50
CA LEU A 261 6.09 -18.39 7.55
C LEU A 261 5.52 -17.52 8.67
N LYS A 262 4.45 -17.93 9.37
CA LYS A 262 3.78 -17.11 10.40
C LYS A 262 4.66 -16.67 11.57
N ASN A 263 5.77 -17.36 11.82
CA ASN A 263 6.73 -17.02 12.87
C ASN A 263 7.88 -16.14 12.36
N GLU A 264 8.03 -16.00 11.05
CA GLU A 264 9.09 -15.21 10.43
C GLU A 264 8.63 -13.75 10.35
N ARG A 265 9.09 -12.94 11.30
CA ARG A 265 8.66 -11.54 11.45
C ARG A 265 8.82 -10.72 10.17
N GLU A 266 9.92 -10.93 9.45
CA GLU A 266 10.24 -10.22 8.19
C GLU A 266 9.22 -10.49 7.07
N LEU A 267 8.48 -11.60 7.17
CA LEU A 267 7.53 -12.06 6.15
C LEU A 267 6.06 -11.82 6.51
N LEU A 268 5.77 -11.27 7.69
CA LEU A 268 4.39 -11.09 8.18
C LEU A 268 3.49 -10.29 7.23
N LEU A 269 4.06 -9.32 6.50
CA LEU A 269 3.32 -8.55 5.50
C LEU A 269 2.91 -9.42 4.31
N TYR A 270 3.78 -10.31 3.85
CA TYR A 270 3.44 -11.27 2.80
C TYR A 270 2.44 -12.30 3.32
N VAL A 271 2.61 -12.81 4.55
CA VAL A 271 1.63 -13.70 5.20
C VAL A 271 0.24 -13.06 5.25
N ALA A 272 0.15 -11.78 5.63
CA ALA A 272 -1.12 -11.06 5.63
C ALA A 272 -1.73 -10.93 4.23
N LYS A 273 -0.91 -10.76 3.17
CA LYS A 273 -1.38 -10.74 1.78
C LYS A 273 -1.83 -12.12 1.30
N LEU A 274 -1.14 -13.19 1.66
CA LEU A 274 -1.55 -14.57 1.37
C LEU A 274 -2.89 -14.88 2.02
N GLU A 275 -3.10 -14.49 3.28
CA GLU A 275 -4.38 -14.65 3.99
C GLU A 275 -5.52 -13.89 3.30
N VAL A 276 -5.24 -12.70 2.77
CA VAL A 276 -6.21 -11.95 1.96
C VAL A 276 -6.56 -12.70 0.67
N LEU A 277 -5.58 -13.29 -0.01
CA LEU A 277 -5.82 -14.01 -1.28
C LEU A 277 -6.48 -15.38 -1.09
N LYS A 278 -6.34 -16.01 0.09
CA LYS A 278 -7.09 -17.21 0.47
C LYS A 278 -8.60 -17.03 0.37
N GLU A 279 -9.11 -15.82 0.65
CA GLU A 279 -10.52 -15.50 0.47
C GLU A 279 -10.97 -15.82 -0.96
N GLY A 280 -10.23 -15.35 -1.97
CA GLY A 280 -10.50 -15.60 -3.39
C GLY A 280 -10.30 -17.05 -3.79
N LEU A 281 -9.17 -17.66 -3.40
CA LEU A 281 -8.86 -19.08 -3.67
C LEU A 281 -9.97 -20.01 -3.16
N SER A 282 -10.49 -19.74 -1.96
CA SER A 282 -11.57 -20.53 -1.36
C SER A 282 -12.86 -20.50 -2.19
N GLN A 283 -13.13 -19.40 -2.91
CA GLN A 283 -14.33 -19.30 -3.77
C GLN A 283 -14.19 -20.11 -5.05
N ILE A 284 -12.95 -20.29 -5.53
CA ILE A 284 -12.66 -20.93 -6.82
C ILE A 284 -12.07 -22.34 -6.68
N LYS A 285 -11.92 -22.87 -5.46
CA LYS A 285 -11.28 -24.16 -5.19
C LYS A 285 -11.76 -25.32 -6.09
N ASP A 286 -13.06 -25.37 -6.40
CA ASP A 286 -13.63 -26.45 -7.21
C ASP A 286 -13.48 -26.24 -8.73
N VAL A 287 -12.85 -25.14 -9.16
CA VAL A 287 -12.63 -24.83 -10.59
C VAL A 287 -11.38 -25.58 -11.07
N LEU A 288 -11.49 -26.17 -12.25
CA LEU A 288 -10.45 -27.01 -12.85
C LEU A 288 -9.41 -26.14 -13.55
N THR A 289 -8.15 -26.57 -13.50
CA THR A 289 -7.02 -25.99 -14.24
C THR A 289 -6.36 -27.01 -15.16
N ASP A 290 -7.10 -28.06 -15.56
CA ASP A 290 -6.60 -29.13 -16.42
C ASP A 290 -6.09 -28.58 -17.77
N ARG A 291 -5.01 -29.17 -18.26
CA ARG A 291 -4.28 -28.83 -19.48
C ARG A 291 -4.64 -29.72 -20.66
N ASN A 292 -5.26 -30.88 -20.40
CA ASN A 292 -5.61 -31.86 -21.42
C ASN A 292 -7.00 -31.62 -22.03
N ILE A 293 -7.64 -30.52 -21.65
CA ILE A 293 -8.94 -30.08 -22.14
C ILE A 293 -8.79 -29.13 -23.33
N GLY A 294 -9.78 -29.13 -24.22
CA GLY A 294 -9.74 -28.26 -25.41
C GLY A 294 -9.76 -26.77 -25.04
N HIS A 295 -9.24 -25.90 -25.92
CA HIS A 295 -9.16 -24.44 -25.71
C HIS A 295 -10.50 -23.80 -25.28
N LYS A 296 -11.63 -24.26 -25.83
CA LYS A 296 -12.96 -23.77 -25.43
C LYS A 296 -13.26 -24.04 -23.95
N GLU A 297 -12.83 -25.18 -23.44
CA GLU A 297 -13.01 -25.57 -22.04
C GLU A 297 -12.08 -24.75 -21.14
N VAL A 298 -10.84 -24.48 -21.54
CA VAL A 298 -9.94 -23.59 -20.81
C VAL A 298 -10.56 -22.20 -20.63
N ARG A 299 -11.05 -21.59 -21.72
CA ARG A 299 -11.77 -20.30 -21.67
C ARG A 299 -13.03 -20.37 -20.80
N HIS A 300 -13.73 -21.51 -20.79
CA HIS A 300 -14.87 -21.73 -19.90
C HIS A 300 -14.46 -21.72 -18.43
N GLN A 301 -13.38 -22.41 -18.06
CA GLN A 301 -12.85 -22.41 -16.69
C GLN A 301 -12.37 -21.00 -16.28
N GLU A 302 -11.68 -20.27 -17.15
CA GLU A 302 -11.31 -18.86 -16.90
C GLU A 302 -12.53 -17.97 -16.63
N SER A 303 -13.58 -18.13 -17.44
CA SER A 303 -14.85 -17.41 -17.24
C SER A 303 -15.53 -17.82 -15.93
N LEU A 304 -15.41 -19.09 -15.53
CA LEU A 304 -15.95 -19.58 -14.26
C LEU A 304 -15.22 -18.97 -13.06
N VAL A 305 -13.89 -18.86 -13.10
CA VAL A 305 -13.10 -18.13 -12.09
C VAL A 305 -13.63 -16.70 -11.96
N GLN A 306 -13.69 -15.95 -13.06
CA GLN A 306 -14.16 -14.57 -13.08
C GLN A 306 -15.59 -14.44 -12.53
N LYS A 307 -16.50 -15.31 -12.98
CA LYS A 307 -17.91 -15.32 -12.55
C LYS A 307 -18.05 -15.59 -11.06
N LYS A 308 -17.31 -16.58 -10.54
CA LYS A 308 -17.32 -16.91 -9.10
C LYS A 308 -16.80 -15.73 -8.29
N LEU A 309 -15.60 -15.22 -8.59
CA LEU A 309 -14.99 -14.11 -7.88
C LEU A 309 -15.84 -12.83 -7.94
N THR A 310 -16.39 -12.47 -9.11
CA THR A 310 -17.28 -11.31 -9.25
C THR A 310 -18.52 -11.42 -8.34
N LYS A 311 -19.10 -12.62 -8.25
CA LYS A 311 -20.32 -12.85 -7.48
C LYS A 311 -20.05 -12.83 -5.97
N THR A 312 -18.96 -13.45 -5.54
CA THR A 312 -18.69 -13.74 -4.12
C THR A 312 -17.89 -12.65 -3.42
N LEU A 313 -16.94 -12.01 -4.11
CA LEU A 313 -16.14 -10.94 -3.52
C LEU A 313 -16.99 -9.67 -3.39
N GLY A 314 -17.25 -9.27 -2.14
CA GLY A 314 -18.06 -8.11 -1.81
C GLY A 314 -17.26 -6.80 -1.80
N HIS A 315 -17.96 -5.67 -1.65
CA HIS A 315 -17.34 -4.34 -1.59
C HIS A 315 -16.31 -4.20 -0.44
N SER A 316 -16.56 -4.84 0.71
CA SER A 316 -15.64 -4.83 1.85
C SER A 316 -14.52 -5.89 1.76
N SER A 317 -14.47 -6.66 0.67
CA SER A 317 -13.45 -7.72 0.48
C SER A 317 -12.06 -7.11 0.34
N LYS A 318 -11.13 -7.58 1.17
CA LYS A 318 -9.70 -7.23 1.04
C LYS A 318 -9.09 -7.87 -0.20
N CYS A 319 -9.58 -9.06 -0.57
CA CYS A 319 -9.15 -9.75 -1.78
C CYS A 319 -9.51 -8.93 -3.02
N LEU A 320 -10.78 -8.50 -3.14
CA LEU A 320 -11.22 -7.64 -4.23
C LEU A 320 -10.40 -6.35 -4.32
N PHE A 321 -10.15 -5.72 -3.17
CA PHE A 321 -9.35 -4.51 -3.10
C PHE A 321 -7.91 -4.76 -3.57
N THR A 322 -7.30 -5.88 -3.18
CA THR A 322 -5.94 -6.27 -3.62
C THR A 322 -5.87 -6.50 -5.13
N LEU A 323 -6.88 -7.15 -5.72
CA LEU A 323 -6.99 -7.31 -7.17
C LEU A 323 -7.12 -5.97 -7.88
N MET A 324 -7.88 -5.03 -7.32
CA MET A 324 -8.00 -3.68 -7.86
C MET A 324 -6.69 -2.91 -7.81
N LEU A 325 -5.90 -3.03 -6.72
CA LEU A 325 -4.58 -2.40 -6.65
C LEU A 325 -3.65 -2.92 -7.75
N TYR A 326 -3.64 -4.24 -7.96
CA TYR A 326 -2.88 -4.84 -9.06
C TYR A 326 -3.38 -4.37 -10.43
N TYR A 327 -4.69 -4.31 -10.63
CA TYR A 327 -5.28 -3.80 -11.87
C TYR A 327 -4.89 -2.35 -12.19
N LEU A 328 -4.88 -1.47 -11.18
CA LEU A 328 -4.59 -0.05 -11.36
C LEU A 328 -3.09 0.26 -11.44
N PHE A 329 -2.28 -0.43 -10.66
CA PHE A 329 -0.89 -0.05 -10.43
C PHE A 329 0.13 -1.13 -10.81
N GLY A 330 -0.31 -2.34 -11.18
CA GLY A 330 0.56 -3.49 -11.42
C GLY A 330 1.18 -4.07 -10.14
N HIS A 331 0.80 -3.56 -8.97
CA HIS A 331 1.38 -3.94 -7.68
C HIS A 331 0.30 -4.04 -6.59
N VAL A 332 0.52 -4.92 -5.62
CA VAL A 332 -0.43 -5.20 -4.51
C VAL A 332 -0.13 -4.45 -3.22
N ARG A 333 0.76 -3.46 -3.29
CA ARG A 333 1.33 -2.80 -2.11
C ARG A 333 0.30 -1.94 -1.39
N ASP A 334 0.36 -1.93 -0.06
CA ASP A 334 -0.58 -1.19 0.77
C ASP A 334 -0.50 0.32 0.51
N ILE A 335 -1.65 0.99 0.64
CA ILE A 335 -1.75 2.45 0.47
C ILE A 335 -1.85 3.09 1.85
N GLU A 336 -0.88 3.92 2.17
CA GLU A 336 -0.74 4.63 3.44
C GLU A 336 -0.66 6.13 3.20
N VAL A 337 -1.44 6.88 3.96
CA VAL A 337 -1.50 8.34 3.94
C VAL A 337 -1.24 8.82 5.36
N ASP A 338 -0.23 9.67 5.55
CA ASP A 338 0.15 10.13 6.89
C ASP A 338 -0.80 11.18 7.45
N VAL A 339 -1.45 11.93 6.55
CA VAL A 339 -2.37 13.02 6.84
C VAL A 339 -3.54 12.92 5.85
N ARG A 340 -4.68 12.35 6.27
CA ARG A 340 -5.75 12.00 5.32
C ARG A 340 -6.41 13.18 4.60
N GLY A 341 -6.32 14.39 5.16
CA GLY A 341 -6.92 15.60 4.64
C GLY A 341 -8.43 15.50 4.46
N GLY A 342 -8.94 16.04 3.35
CA GLY A 342 -10.36 16.18 3.10
C GLY A 342 -10.69 16.55 1.66
N ILE A 343 -11.99 16.63 1.38
CA ILE A 343 -12.54 17.11 0.11
C ILE A 343 -13.08 18.51 0.32
N TYR A 344 -12.65 19.45 -0.52
CA TYR A 344 -12.98 20.86 -0.44
C TYR A 344 -13.64 21.32 -1.74
N SER A 345 -14.65 22.18 -1.66
CA SER A 345 -15.34 22.72 -2.84
C SER A 345 -14.52 23.86 -3.45
N SER A 346 -14.02 23.74 -4.68
CA SER A 346 -13.15 24.72 -5.34
C SER A 346 -13.90 25.94 -5.92
N GLY A 347 -14.80 26.55 -5.15
CA GLY A 347 -15.48 27.81 -5.47
C GLY A 347 -16.59 27.75 -6.54
N SER A 348 -16.63 26.73 -7.40
CA SER A 348 -17.76 26.44 -8.29
C SER A 348 -18.60 25.28 -7.73
N GLU A 349 -19.88 25.21 -8.12
CA GLU A 349 -20.85 24.24 -7.59
C GLU A 349 -20.49 22.77 -7.90
N ASN A 350 -19.52 22.52 -8.80
CA ASN A 350 -19.13 21.18 -9.25
C ASN A 350 -17.62 20.95 -9.36
N ASP A 351 -16.79 21.80 -8.76
CA ASP A 351 -15.35 21.55 -8.69
C ASP A 351 -14.96 21.18 -7.26
N PHE A 352 -14.35 20.01 -7.10
CA PHE A 352 -13.88 19.53 -5.81
C PHE A 352 -12.36 19.35 -5.84
N CYS A 353 -11.71 19.59 -4.72
CA CYS A 353 -10.29 19.34 -4.51
C CYS A 353 -10.12 18.33 -3.38
N LEU A 354 -9.44 17.22 -3.68
CA LEU A 354 -8.98 16.27 -2.68
C LEU A 354 -7.56 16.63 -2.26
N CYS A 355 -7.39 16.98 -0.99
CA CYS A 355 -6.07 17.18 -0.39
C CYS A 355 -5.72 15.98 0.48
N MET A 356 -4.53 15.42 0.28
CA MET A 356 -3.94 14.41 1.17
C MET A 356 -2.49 14.79 1.44
N GLY A 357 -1.94 14.30 2.55
CA GLY A 357 -0.59 14.65 2.97
C GLY A 357 0.28 13.45 3.35
N ARG A 358 1.57 13.66 3.16
CA ARG A 358 2.64 12.73 3.51
C ARG A 358 3.73 13.45 4.28
N ILE A 359 4.30 12.78 5.28
CA ILE A 359 5.32 13.36 6.15
C ILE A 359 6.64 12.67 5.84
N VAL A 360 7.65 13.46 5.47
CA VAL A 360 8.99 12.97 5.14
C VAL A 360 10.02 13.47 6.15
N THR A 361 11.08 12.69 6.35
CA THR A 361 12.16 12.93 7.31
C THR A 361 13.28 13.82 6.78
N SER A 362 13.32 14.09 5.48
CA SER A 362 14.31 14.97 4.85
C SER A 362 13.74 15.64 3.61
N ASP A 363 14.27 16.81 3.29
CA ASP A 363 13.93 17.62 2.12
C ASP A 363 14.78 17.23 0.89
N GLU A 364 15.62 16.20 1.02
CA GLU A 364 16.39 15.61 -0.07
C GLU A 364 15.45 15.14 -1.19
N GLU A 365 15.85 15.37 -2.45
CA GLU A 365 15.01 15.11 -3.62
C GLU A 365 14.47 13.67 -3.66
N GLU A 366 15.31 12.67 -3.40
CA GLU A 366 14.89 11.26 -3.42
C GLU A 366 13.77 10.97 -2.41
N MET A 367 13.86 11.58 -1.23
CA MET A 367 12.88 11.45 -0.16
C MET A 367 11.56 12.13 -0.55
N VAL A 368 11.63 13.37 -1.05
CA VAL A 368 10.46 14.13 -1.49
C VAL A 368 9.75 13.40 -2.64
N TRP A 369 10.49 12.95 -3.66
CA TRP A 369 9.93 12.21 -4.79
C TRP A 369 9.38 10.83 -4.40
N SER A 370 9.99 10.15 -3.42
CA SER A 370 9.41 8.94 -2.83
C SER A 370 8.05 9.23 -2.21
N GLY A 371 7.95 10.32 -1.46
CA GLY A 371 6.69 10.78 -0.88
C GLY A 371 5.63 11.12 -1.94
N VAL A 372 6.01 11.88 -2.96
CA VAL A 372 5.13 12.25 -4.09
C VAL A 372 4.58 11.01 -4.78
N ARG A 373 5.42 10.03 -5.15
CA ARG A 373 4.98 8.80 -5.83
C ARG A 373 3.97 8.00 -5.02
N GLN A 374 4.16 7.91 -3.71
CA GLN A 374 3.26 7.17 -2.84
C GLN A 374 1.93 7.90 -2.64
N LEU A 375 1.98 9.22 -2.49
CA LEU A 375 0.78 10.04 -2.35
C LEU A 375 -0.03 10.12 -3.65
N ASP A 376 0.63 10.14 -4.82
CA ASP A 376 -0.03 10.07 -6.13
C ASP A 376 -0.85 8.77 -6.30
N ARG A 377 -0.32 7.62 -5.85
CA ARG A 377 -1.06 6.35 -5.85
C ARG A 377 -2.32 6.42 -4.99
N ALA A 378 -2.23 7.03 -3.81
CA ALA A 378 -3.38 7.23 -2.93
C ALA A 378 -4.43 8.15 -3.59
N LEU A 379 -4.02 9.35 -4.02
CA LEU A 379 -4.91 10.31 -4.67
C LEU A 379 -5.57 9.73 -5.93
N GLY A 380 -4.80 9.03 -6.76
CA GLY A 380 -5.29 8.38 -7.97
C GLY A 380 -6.33 7.30 -7.68
N LEU A 381 -6.16 6.50 -6.62
CA LEU A 381 -7.17 5.53 -6.18
C LEU A 381 -8.50 6.22 -5.83
N PHE A 382 -8.45 7.31 -5.07
CA PHE A 382 -9.66 8.01 -4.64
C PHE A 382 -10.37 8.67 -5.82
N LYS A 383 -9.60 9.27 -6.75
CA LYS A 383 -10.16 9.80 -8.01
C LYS A 383 -10.82 8.74 -8.85
N PHE A 384 -10.16 7.59 -9.01
CA PHE A 384 -10.72 6.48 -9.76
C PHE A 384 -12.07 6.01 -9.18
N VAL A 385 -12.17 5.87 -7.85
CA VAL A 385 -13.43 5.49 -7.20
C VAL A 385 -14.48 6.60 -7.31
N TRP A 386 -14.09 7.88 -7.19
CA TRP A 386 -14.98 9.04 -7.38
C TRP A 386 -15.65 9.03 -8.77
N GLU A 387 -14.84 8.89 -9.82
CA GLU A 387 -15.30 8.87 -11.20
C GLU A 387 -16.16 7.62 -11.48
N THR A 388 -15.72 6.46 -11.01
CA THR A 388 -16.46 5.20 -11.17
C THR A 388 -17.80 5.22 -10.43
N ALA A 389 -17.88 5.91 -9.29
CA ALA A 389 -19.11 6.09 -8.53
C ALA A 389 -20.11 7.02 -9.22
N GLY A 390 -19.72 7.68 -10.32
CA GLY A 390 -20.56 8.67 -11.00
C GLY A 390 -20.83 9.90 -10.11
N MET A 391 -19.86 10.26 -9.27
CA MET A 391 -19.95 11.47 -8.46
C MET A 391 -20.03 12.69 -9.39
N LYS A 392 -20.89 13.65 -9.05
CA LYS A 392 -21.02 14.89 -9.82
C LYS A 392 -19.80 15.77 -9.58
N GLY A 393 -19.31 16.39 -10.64
CA GLY A 393 -18.20 17.34 -10.57
C GLY A 393 -16.82 16.71 -10.72
N ALA A 394 -15.87 17.54 -11.12
CA ALA A 394 -14.48 17.12 -11.31
C ALA A 394 -13.75 17.08 -9.96
N LEU A 395 -12.98 16.01 -9.73
CA LEU A 395 -12.10 15.90 -8.56
C LEU A 395 -10.66 16.24 -8.96
N GLN A 396 -10.22 17.43 -8.56
CA GLN A 396 -8.82 17.84 -8.61
C GLN A 396 -8.03 17.22 -7.46
N LEU A 397 -6.75 16.94 -7.69
CA LEU A 397 -5.89 16.25 -6.74
C LEU A 397 -4.76 17.18 -6.31
N GLN A 398 -4.59 17.33 -4.99
CA GLN A 398 -3.50 18.07 -4.40
C GLN A 398 -2.79 17.22 -3.34
N GLY A 399 -1.49 17.01 -3.54
CA GLY A 399 -0.64 16.36 -2.57
C GLY A 399 0.13 17.35 -1.72
N HIS A 400 0.32 17.05 -0.45
CA HIS A 400 1.05 17.90 0.49
C HIS A 400 2.16 17.10 1.18
N ILE A 401 3.41 17.44 0.87
CA ILE A 401 4.60 16.81 1.45
C ILE A 401 5.09 17.72 2.58
N TRP A 402 5.14 17.19 3.80
CA TRP A 402 5.55 17.92 5.00
C TRP A 402 6.93 17.49 5.44
N CYS A 403 7.84 18.45 5.60
CA CYS A 403 9.20 18.20 6.07
C CYS A 403 9.64 19.28 7.06
N VAL A 404 10.34 18.88 8.12
CA VAL A 404 10.89 19.81 9.11
C VAL A 404 11.99 20.64 8.46
N GLY A 405 11.90 21.97 8.57
CA GLY A 405 12.93 22.87 8.06
C GLY A 405 12.95 23.09 6.54
N ALA A 406 12.07 22.43 5.77
CA ALA A 406 12.04 22.58 4.32
C ALA A 406 11.53 23.96 3.87
N GLU A 407 12.00 24.40 2.71
CA GLU A 407 11.47 25.58 2.02
C GLU A 407 10.21 25.22 1.21
N GLY A 408 9.26 26.16 1.18
CA GLY A 408 8.01 26.02 0.44
C GLY A 408 8.25 25.97 -1.07
N ARG A 409 7.75 24.94 -1.74
CA ARG A 409 7.82 24.82 -3.21
C ARG A 409 6.72 23.97 -3.81
N THR A 410 6.48 24.14 -5.10
CA THR A 410 5.51 23.35 -5.87
C THR A 410 6.20 22.39 -6.82
N LEU A 411 5.67 21.17 -6.91
CA LEU A 411 6.07 20.13 -7.84
C LEU A 411 4.86 19.69 -8.66
N THR A 412 5.11 19.24 -9.89
CA THR A 412 4.09 18.65 -10.75
C THR A 412 4.47 17.21 -11.06
N TYR A 413 3.54 16.28 -10.86
CA TYR A 413 3.74 14.86 -11.17
C TYR A 413 2.48 14.27 -11.79
N ARG A 414 2.61 13.69 -12.99
CA ARG A 414 1.48 13.10 -13.76
C ARG A 414 0.27 14.04 -13.93
N GLY A 415 0.52 15.35 -14.02
CA GLY A 415 -0.52 16.37 -14.15
C GLY A 415 -1.19 16.79 -12.84
N ASN A 416 -0.80 16.21 -11.70
CA ASN A 416 -1.26 16.61 -10.37
C ASN A 416 -0.25 17.56 -9.70
N THR A 417 -0.76 18.45 -8.84
CA THR A 417 0.04 19.44 -8.11
C THR A 417 0.40 18.93 -6.73
N PHE A 418 1.68 19.07 -6.36
CA PHE A 418 2.20 18.72 -5.04
C PHE A 418 2.87 19.92 -4.42
N PHE A 419 2.56 20.19 -3.15
CA PHE A 419 3.19 21.26 -2.38
C PHE A 419 4.13 20.64 -1.37
N VAL A 420 5.36 21.13 -1.30
CA VAL A 420 6.31 20.82 -0.24
C VAL A 420 6.26 21.94 0.77
N HIS A 421 6.02 21.57 2.02
CA HIS A 421 5.79 22.49 3.12
C HIS A 421 6.80 22.27 4.24
N GLY A 422 7.29 23.37 4.79
CA GLY A 422 8.14 23.38 5.97
C GLY A 422 7.35 23.30 7.27
N ILE A 423 7.77 22.42 8.19
CA ILE A 423 7.33 22.46 9.58
C ILE A 423 8.31 23.31 10.40
N HIS A 424 7.81 24.43 10.93
CA HIS A 424 8.57 25.45 11.67
C HIS A 424 7.82 25.89 12.96
N VAL A 425 8.52 26.53 13.90
CA VAL A 425 7.97 27.03 15.20
C VAL A 425 8.39 28.45 15.49
#